data_AF-H2YC43-F1
#
_entry.id   AF-H2YC43-F1
#
_cell.length_a   1.000
_cell.length_b   1.000
_cell.length_c   1.000
_cell.angle_alpha   90.00
_cell.angle_beta   90.00
_cell.angle_gamma   90.00
#
_symmetry.space_group_name_H-M   'P 1'
#
loop_
_entity.id
_entity.type
_entity.pdbx_description
1 polymer ?
#
loop_
_entity_poly.entity_id
_entity_poly.type
_entity_poly.pdbx_seq_one_letter_code
_entity_poly.pdbx_strand_id
1 'polypeptide(L)'
;MKEYNFTDQDKHKFEENGVIALEDFLSVEECDKLRDECWRIVDEMDPMDHKTIFSTNNHEQMESDYLLGSSNKIRFFWEKEALDDSGMLRFPKHNALNKIGHALHLLSKPFKDATFSSNIKNILRNLDFIKPVIPQSMFIFKVTN
;
A
#
# COMPACT_ATOMS: atom_id res chain seq x y z
N MET A 1 -18.50 -1.41 -8.29
CA MET A 1 -17.88 -2.21 -7.23
C MET A 1 -18.88 -3.23 -6.77
N LYS A 2 -18.43 -4.45 -6.46
CA LYS A 2 -19.29 -5.47 -5.83
C LYS A 2 -19.78 -4.91 -4.49
N GLU A 3 -21.05 -5.06 -4.16
CA GLU A 3 -21.55 -4.65 -2.85
C GLU A 3 -21.20 -5.70 -1.81
N TYR A 4 -20.63 -5.30 -0.67
CA TYR A 4 -20.31 -6.18 0.44
C TYR A 4 -21.21 -5.85 1.64
N ASN A 5 -21.93 -6.86 2.14
CA ASN A 5 -22.78 -6.72 3.32
C ASN A 5 -22.01 -7.11 4.58
N PHE A 6 -21.54 -6.11 5.34
CA PHE A 6 -20.88 -6.33 6.62
C PHE A 6 -21.92 -6.47 7.73
N THR A 7 -21.89 -7.57 8.47
CA THR A 7 -22.94 -7.96 9.43
C THR A 7 -22.53 -7.73 10.89
N ASP A 8 -23.51 -7.79 11.81
CA ASP A 8 -23.23 -7.79 13.25
C ASP A 8 -22.37 -8.99 13.69
N GLN A 9 -22.49 -10.12 12.98
CA GLN A 9 -21.64 -11.29 13.24
C GLN A 9 -20.17 -11.01 12.84
N ASP A 10 -19.96 -10.29 11.73
CA ASP A 10 -18.61 -9.86 11.31
C ASP A 10 -18.02 -8.86 12.31
N LYS A 11 -18.84 -7.92 12.80
CA LYS A 11 -18.44 -7.00 13.87
C LYS A 11 -17.99 -7.77 15.12
N HIS A 12 -18.81 -8.71 15.59
CA HIS A 12 -18.50 -9.49 16.78
C HIS A 12 -17.19 -10.29 16.63
N LYS A 13 -17.00 -10.98 15.49
CA LYS A 13 -15.75 -11.70 15.19
C LYS A 13 -14.54 -10.76 15.18
N PHE A 14 -14.68 -9.56 14.64
CA PHE A 14 -13.61 -8.56 14.63
C PHE A 14 -13.28 -8.08 16.06
N GLU A 15 -14.29 -7.82 16.89
CA GLU A 15 -14.11 -7.39 18.29
C GLU A 15 -13.47 -8.48 19.15
N GLU A 16 -13.84 -9.75 18.95
CA GLU A 16 -13.25 -10.88 19.68
C GLU A 16 -11.80 -11.18 19.28
N ASN A 17 -11.49 -11.16 17.97
CA ASN A 17 -10.21 -11.61 17.45
C ASN A 17 -9.20 -10.49 17.20
N GLY A 18 -9.64 -9.23 17.17
CA GLY A 18 -8.84 -8.07 16.75
C GLY A 18 -8.57 -7.98 15.25
N VAL A 19 -9.03 -8.96 14.46
CA VAL A 19 -8.90 -9.04 13.00
C VAL A 19 -10.05 -9.87 12.43
N ILE A 20 -10.41 -9.62 11.17
CA ILE A 20 -11.39 -10.39 10.43
C ILE A 20 -10.94 -10.63 8.99
N ALA A 21 -11.20 -11.84 8.48
CA ALA A 21 -11.06 -12.17 7.07
C ALA A 21 -12.41 -12.01 6.37
N LEU A 22 -12.45 -11.14 5.36
CA LEU A 22 -13.63 -10.92 4.51
C LEU A 22 -13.31 -11.45 3.11
N GLU A 23 -13.84 -12.62 2.78
CA GLU A 23 -13.61 -13.26 1.48
C GLU A 23 -14.31 -12.50 0.35
N ASP A 24 -13.68 -12.48 -0.83
CA ASP A 24 -14.19 -11.82 -2.03
C ASP A 24 -14.64 -10.37 -1.82
N PHE A 25 -13.95 -9.63 -0.94
CA PHE A 25 -14.25 -8.24 -0.61
C PHE A 25 -14.04 -7.30 -1.80
N LEU A 26 -12.96 -7.51 -2.55
CA LEU A 26 -12.72 -6.91 -3.85
C LEU A 26 -12.98 -7.95 -4.94
N SER A 27 -13.54 -7.51 -6.07
CA SER A 27 -13.65 -8.37 -7.25
C SER A 27 -12.29 -8.60 -7.91
N VAL A 28 -12.19 -9.64 -8.75
CA VAL A 28 -10.98 -9.92 -9.53
C VAL A 28 -10.57 -8.72 -10.37
N GLU A 29 -11.53 -8.05 -10.99
CA GLU A 29 -11.29 -6.86 -11.82
C GLU A 29 -10.82 -5.65 -11.00
N GLU A 30 -11.26 -5.54 -9.74
CA GLU A 30 -10.78 -4.49 -8.83
C GLU A 30 -9.34 -4.77 -8.41
N CYS A 31 -9.02 -6.03 -8.08
CA CYS A 31 -7.66 -6.46 -7.80
C CYS A 31 -6.72 -6.22 -8.99
N ASP A 32 -7.15 -6.58 -10.20
CA ASP A 32 -6.38 -6.37 -11.43
C ASP A 32 -6.12 -4.88 -11.67
N LYS A 33 -7.12 -4.02 -11.52
CA LYS A 33 -6.94 -2.56 -11.66
C LYS A 33 -5.93 -1.98 -10.67
N LEU A 34 -5.95 -2.42 -9.42
CA LEU A 34 -4.99 -1.97 -8.40
C LEU A 34 -3.57 -2.44 -8.72
N ARG A 35 -3.42 -3.69 -9.17
CA ARG A 35 -2.14 -4.25 -9.61
C ARG A 35 -1.60 -3.52 -10.83
N ASP A 36 -2.42 -3.35 -11.87
CA ASP A 36 -2.01 -2.72 -13.13
C ASP A 36 -1.62 -1.25 -12.91
N GLU A 37 -2.34 -0.53 -12.04
CA GLU A 37 -1.97 0.83 -11.66
C GLU A 37 -0.64 0.88 -10.90
N CYS A 38 -0.38 -0.08 -10.01
CA CYS A 38 0.94 -0.21 -9.39
C CYS A 38 2.04 -0.46 -10.41
N TRP A 39 1.79 -1.30 -11.42
CA TRP A 39 2.78 -1.64 -12.43
C TRP A 39 3.11 -0.40 -13.26
N ARG A 40 2.08 0.33 -13.70
CA ARG A 40 2.24 1.62 -14.39
C ARG A 40 3.06 2.62 -13.56
N ILE A 41 2.75 2.79 -12.28
CA ILE A 41 3.49 3.70 -11.38
C ILE A 41 4.98 3.31 -11.29
N VAL A 42 5.28 2.01 -11.24
CA VAL A 42 6.66 1.50 -11.16
C VAL A 42 7.39 1.59 -12.50
N ASP A 43 6.69 1.46 -13.63
CA ASP A 43 7.29 1.61 -14.95
C ASP A 43 7.70 3.07 -15.20
N GLU A 44 6.84 4.02 -14.81
CA GLU A 44 7.03 5.46 -15.04
C GLU A 44 8.08 6.12 -14.14
N MET A 45 8.39 5.55 -12.98
CA MET A 45 9.37 6.15 -12.06
C MET A 45 10.82 5.96 -12.52
N ASP A 46 11.68 6.93 -12.21
CA ASP A 46 13.13 6.81 -12.37
C ASP A 46 13.75 6.27 -11.06
N PRO A 47 14.40 5.09 -11.06
CA PRO A 47 15.09 4.58 -9.88
C PRO A 47 16.16 5.53 -9.33
N MET A 48 16.75 6.38 -10.18
CA MET A 48 17.77 7.35 -9.76
C MET A 48 17.23 8.43 -8.84
N ASP A 49 15.94 8.75 -8.93
CA ASP A 49 15.25 9.69 -8.03
C ASP A 49 14.94 9.08 -6.65
N HIS A 50 15.16 7.78 -6.49
CA HIS A 50 14.61 6.97 -5.40
C HIS A 50 15.62 6.02 -4.75
N LYS A 51 16.92 6.35 -4.73
CA LYS A 51 18.02 5.46 -4.25
C LYS A 51 18.04 5.08 -2.75
N THR A 52 16.95 5.26 -2.00
CA THR A 52 16.91 4.97 -0.55
C THR A 52 16.49 3.53 -0.28
N ILE A 53 17.29 2.80 0.51
CA ILE A 53 16.99 1.41 0.91
C ILE A 53 16.05 1.47 2.12
N PHE A 54 15.09 0.54 2.23
CA PHE A 54 14.27 0.45 3.43
C PHE A 54 15.00 -0.33 4.51
N SER A 55 15.43 0.34 5.58
CA SER A 55 16.01 -0.28 6.79
C SER A 55 15.29 0.22 8.04
N THR A 56 14.94 -0.69 8.94
CA THR A 56 14.43 -0.34 10.28
C THR A 56 15.53 -0.25 11.34
N ASN A 57 16.78 -0.61 10.99
CA ASN A 57 17.80 -0.94 11.98
C ASN A 57 19.10 -0.13 11.89
N ASN A 58 19.27 0.86 11.01
CA ASN A 58 20.45 1.74 11.08
C ASN A 58 20.25 3.09 10.39
N HIS A 59 20.87 4.11 10.99
CA HIS A 59 20.79 5.52 10.66
C HIS A 59 21.60 5.88 9.40
N GLU A 60 20.91 6.14 8.29
CA GLU A 60 21.35 7.15 7.32
C GLU A 60 20.30 8.25 7.28
N GLN A 61 20.70 9.48 7.61
CA GLN A 61 19.78 10.61 7.76
C GLN A 61 18.96 10.88 6.49
N MET A 62 19.50 10.54 5.31
CA MET A 62 18.81 10.63 4.02
C MET A 62 17.67 9.61 3.85
N GLU A 63 17.83 8.37 4.34
CA GLU A 63 16.75 7.36 4.34
C GLU A 63 15.61 7.79 5.27
N SER A 64 15.97 8.36 6.43
CA SER A 64 15.01 8.92 7.36
C SER A 64 14.23 10.09 6.76
N ASP A 65 14.88 11.05 6.09
CA ASP A 65 14.20 12.20 5.48
C ASP A 65 13.32 11.80 4.28
N TYR A 66 13.77 10.81 3.50
CA TYR A 66 12.98 10.27 2.41
C TYR A 66 11.75 9.49 2.93
N LEU A 67 11.88 8.75 4.02
CA LEU A 67 10.73 8.11 4.66
C LEU A 67 9.80 9.16 5.29
N LEU A 68 10.31 10.08 6.11
CA LEU A 68 9.50 11.08 6.81
C LEU A 68 8.78 12.03 5.82
N GLY A 69 9.44 12.41 4.73
CA GLY A 69 8.86 13.27 3.69
C GLY A 69 7.89 12.57 2.73
N SER A 70 7.63 11.27 2.90
CA SER A 70 6.80 10.46 1.99
C SER A 70 5.30 10.45 2.31
N SER A 71 4.91 11.01 3.46
CA SER A 71 3.53 10.95 3.99
C SER A 71 2.46 11.43 3.00
N ASN A 72 2.80 12.40 2.15
CA ASN A 72 1.91 12.98 1.14
C ASN A 72 2.36 12.71 -0.30
N LYS A 73 3.19 11.69 -0.54
CA LYS A 73 3.75 11.35 -1.86
C LYS A 73 3.56 9.86 -2.15
N ILE A 74 3.78 9.49 -3.41
CA ILE A 74 4.07 8.11 -3.80
C ILE A 74 5.60 8.03 -3.96
N ARG A 75 6.22 7.23 -3.10
CA ARG A 75 7.64 6.97 -3.00
C ARG A 75 7.88 5.46 -2.97
N PHE A 76 9.06 5.09 -3.42
CA PHE A 76 9.48 3.72 -3.68
C PHE A 76 10.47 3.30 -2.61
N PHE A 77 10.31 2.08 -2.12
CA PHE A 77 11.12 1.50 -1.06
C PHE A 77 11.58 0.12 -1.50
N TRP A 78 12.89 -0.01 -1.73
CA TRP A 78 13.50 -1.23 -2.23
C TRP A 78 13.62 -2.31 -1.17
N GLU A 79 13.67 -3.57 -1.61
CA GLU A 79 14.16 -4.68 -0.80
C GLU A 79 15.61 -4.44 -0.39
N LYS A 80 16.00 -4.98 0.77
CA LYS A 80 17.34 -4.77 1.34
C LYS A 80 18.47 -5.16 0.38
N GLU A 81 18.25 -6.19 -0.42
CA GLU A 81 19.25 -6.75 -1.34
C GLU A 81 19.08 -6.26 -2.79
N ALA A 82 18.18 -5.30 -3.02
CA ALA A 82 17.83 -4.84 -4.36
C ALA A 82 18.92 -3.99 -5.02
N LEU A 83 19.73 -3.29 -4.23
CA LEU A 83 20.83 -2.46 -4.71
C LEU A 83 22.17 -3.17 -4.49
N ASP A 84 23.10 -2.99 -5.41
CA ASP A 84 24.50 -3.40 -5.25
C ASP A 84 25.33 -2.34 -4.50
N ASP A 85 26.62 -2.63 -4.28
CA ASP A 85 27.55 -1.73 -3.60
C ASP A 85 27.74 -0.39 -4.31
N SER A 86 27.35 -0.28 -5.59
CA SER A 86 27.38 0.96 -6.38
C SER A 86 26.06 1.73 -6.34
N GLY A 87 25.04 1.20 -5.64
CA GLY A 87 23.70 1.78 -5.56
C GLY A 87 22.86 1.56 -6.82
N MET A 88 23.20 0.54 -7.63
CA MET A 88 22.48 0.17 -8.85
C MET A 88 21.57 -1.04 -8.59
N LEU A 89 20.42 -1.08 -9.30
CA LEU A 89 19.46 -2.17 -9.17
C LEU A 89 20.05 -3.49 -9.68
N ARG A 90 20.00 -4.52 -8.83
CA ARG A 90 20.41 -5.90 -9.15
C ARG A 90 19.31 -6.68 -9.86
N PHE A 91 18.06 -6.25 -9.74
CA PHE A 91 16.88 -6.90 -10.28
C PHE A 91 16.02 -5.91 -11.08
N PRO A 92 15.13 -6.39 -11.98
CA PRO A 92 14.11 -5.54 -12.58
C PRO A 92 13.32 -4.77 -11.50
N LYS A 93 12.92 -3.53 -11.81
CA LYS A 93 12.24 -2.62 -10.86
C LYS A 93 11.12 -3.30 -10.05
N HIS A 94 10.25 -4.03 -10.74
CA HIS A 94 9.11 -4.75 -10.15
C HIS A 94 9.52 -5.83 -9.15
N ASN A 95 10.69 -6.44 -9.35
CA ASN A 95 11.22 -7.51 -8.49
C ASN A 95 12.12 -6.97 -7.37
N ALA A 96 12.46 -5.69 -7.42
CA ALA A 96 13.34 -5.03 -6.47
C ALA A 96 12.58 -4.29 -5.35
N LEU A 97 11.27 -4.06 -5.51
CA LEU A 97 10.48 -3.28 -4.58
C LEU A 97 9.95 -4.11 -3.42
N ASN A 98 10.08 -3.57 -2.22
CA ASN A 98 9.37 -4.07 -1.05
C ASN A 98 7.96 -3.50 -0.99
N LYS A 99 7.85 -2.17 -1.13
CA LYS A 99 6.59 -1.43 -1.07
C LYS A 99 6.63 -0.11 -1.83
N ILE A 100 5.45 0.43 -2.10
CA ILE A 100 5.26 1.84 -2.47
C ILE A 100 4.25 2.51 -1.51
N GLY A 101 4.45 3.80 -1.24
CA GLY A 101 3.64 4.54 -0.27
C GLY A 101 4.04 6.01 -0.19
N HIS A 102 3.39 6.87 0.58
CA HIS A 102 2.37 6.55 1.59
C HIS A 102 1.00 7.19 1.30
N ALA A 103 0.85 7.84 0.14
CA ALA A 103 -0.35 8.58 -0.25
C ALA A 103 -1.06 8.03 -1.51
N LEU A 104 -0.97 6.73 -1.80
CA LEU A 104 -1.71 6.10 -2.91
C LEU A 104 -3.21 6.40 -2.87
N HIS A 105 -3.84 6.30 -1.70
CA HIS A 105 -5.25 6.61 -1.47
C HIS A 105 -5.64 8.05 -1.83
N LEU A 106 -4.66 8.95 -1.91
CA LEU A 106 -4.85 10.36 -2.22
C LEU A 106 -4.51 10.67 -3.68
N LEU A 107 -3.39 10.12 -4.17
CA LEU A 107 -2.74 10.52 -5.42
C LEU A 107 -3.00 9.58 -6.59
N SER A 108 -3.47 8.35 -6.36
CA SER A 108 -3.80 7.41 -7.42
C SER A 108 -5.30 7.14 -7.43
N LYS A 109 -5.93 7.33 -8.60
CA LYS A 109 -7.39 7.21 -8.74
C LYS A 109 -7.90 5.80 -8.43
N PRO A 110 -7.33 4.70 -8.96
CA PRO A 110 -7.77 3.35 -8.60
C PRO A 110 -7.69 3.06 -7.10
N PHE A 111 -6.59 3.43 -6.45
CA PHE A 111 -6.43 3.27 -4.99
C PHE A 111 -7.42 4.12 -4.20
N LYS A 112 -7.64 5.37 -4.62
CA LYS A 112 -8.65 6.26 -4.03
C LYS A 112 -10.05 5.67 -4.15
N ASP A 113 -10.42 5.18 -5.33
CA ASP A 113 -11.75 4.61 -5.56
C ASP A 113 -11.99 3.38 -4.66
N ALA A 114 -11.00 2.49 -4.52
CA ALA A 114 -11.08 1.33 -3.63
C ALA A 114 -11.16 1.75 -2.14
N THR A 115 -10.29 2.69 -1.72
CA THR A 115 -10.20 3.16 -0.33
C THR A 115 -11.49 3.86 0.12
N PHE A 116 -12.09 4.67 -0.76
CA PHE A 116 -13.29 5.46 -0.46
C PHE A 116 -14.59 4.79 -0.96
N SER A 117 -14.56 3.49 -1.23
CA SER A 117 -15.70 2.69 -1.67
C SER A 117 -16.86 2.71 -0.67
N SER A 118 -18.07 2.43 -1.17
CA SER A 118 -19.25 2.23 -0.31
C SER A 118 -19.03 1.10 0.69
N ASN A 119 -18.35 0.02 0.30
CA ASN A 119 -18.07 -1.12 1.16
C ASN A 119 -17.20 -0.72 2.37
N ILE A 120 -16.07 -0.04 2.13
CA ILE A 120 -15.20 0.42 3.24
C ILE A 120 -15.97 1.39 4.14
N LYS A 121 -16.73 2.33 3.56
CA LYS A 121 -17.57 3.25 4.34
C LYS A 121 -18.61 2.52 5.18
N ASN A 122 -19.23 1.47 4.65
CA ASN A 122 -20.22 0.66 5.36
C ASN A 122 -19.57 -0.12 6.51
N ILE A 123 -18.39 -0.71 6.31
CA ILE A 123 -17.63 -1.36 7.39
C ILE A 123 -17.36 -0.36 8.52
N LEU A 124 -16.79 0.81 8.20
CA LEU A 124 -16.45 1.82 9.21
C LEU A 124 -17.68 2.30 9.98
N ARG A 125 -18.84 2.45 9.33
CA ARG A 125 -20.11 2.79 10.00
C ARG A 125 -20.58 1.70 10.95
N ASN A 126 -20.54 0.43 10.53
CA ASN A 126 -20.95 -0.69 11.38
C ASN A 126 -19.99 -0.89 12.58
N LEU A 127 -18.72 -0.53 12.41
CA LEU A 127 -17.72 -0.47 13.48
C LEU A 127 -17.78 0.82 14.31
N ASP A 128 -18.84 1.61 14.19
CA ASP A 128 -19.09 2.84 14.97
C ASP A 128 -18.00 3.93 14.86
N PHE A 129 -17.24 3.96 13.76
CA PHE A 129 -16.28 5.06 13.52
C PHE A 129 -17.03 6.37 13.27
N ILE A 130 -16.78 7.37 14.10
CA ILE A 130 -17.47 8.69 14.04
C ILE A 130 -16.92 9.56 12.90
N LYS A 131 -15.59 9.77 12.88
CA LYS A 131 -14.90 10.62 11.90
C LYS A 131 -13.59 9.96 11.46
N PRO A 132 -13.68 8.82 10.74
CA PRO A 132 -12.50 8.12 10.29
C PRO A 132 -11.68 8.99 9.34
N VAL A 133 -10.35 8.94 9.49
CA VAL A 133 -9.38 9.53 8.57
C VAL A 133 -8.42 8.46 8.11
N ILE A 134 -7.85 8.63 6.91
CA ILE A 134 -6.88 7.69 6.35
C ILE A 134 -5.49 8.32 6.51
N PRO A 135 -4.68 7.87 7.47
CA PRO A 135 -3.36 8.46 7.71
C PRO A 135 -2.33 8.01 6.66
N GLN A 136 -2.56 6.85 6.03
CA GLN A 136 -1.57 6.18 5.20
C GLN A 136 -2.22 5.15 4.26
N SER A 137 -1.56 4.89 3.13
CA SER A 137 -1.82 3.72 2.27
C SER A 137 -0.52 3.25 1.63
N MET A 138 -0.36 1.93 1.50
CA MET A 138 0.80 1.32 0.85
C MET A 138 0.33 0.18 -0.07
N PHE A 139 1.17 -0.15 -1.04
CA PHE A 139 1.10 -1.42 -1.77
C PHE A 139 2.37 -2.23 -1.47
N ILE A 140 2.21 -3.51 -1.17
CA ILE A 140 3.28 -4.40 -0.72
C ILE A 140 3.47 -5.50 -1.76
N PHE A 141 4.68 -5.63 -2.33
CA PHE A 141 4.92 -6.47 -3.52
C PHE A 141 5.16 -7.95 -3.16
N LYS A 142 5.73 -8.26 -1.98
CA LYS A 142 6.05 -9.63 -1.53
C LYS A 142 6.62 -10.51 -2.65
N VAL A 143 7.63 -10.00 -3.34
CA VAL A 143 8.35 -10.72 -4.39
C VAL A 143 9.03 -11.95 -3.80
N THR A 144 8.81 -13.10 -4.43
CA THR A 144 9.54 -14.34 -4.15
C THR A 144 10.73 -14.42 -5.11
N ASN A 145 11.93 -14.42 -4.56
CA ASN A 145 13.17 -14.68 -5.29
C ASN A 145 13.30 -16.15 -5.69
#